data_AF-A0A2T6B8P8-F1
#
_entry.id   AF-A0A2T6B8P8-F1
#
_cell.length_a   1.000
_cell.length_b   1.000
_cell.length_c   1.000
_cell.angle_alpha   90.00
_cell.angle_beta   90.00
_cell.angle_gamma   90.00
#
_symmetry.space_group_name_H-M   'P 1'
#
loop_
_entity.id
_entity.type
_entity.pdbx_description
1 polymer ?
#
loop_
_entity_poly.entity_id
_entity_poly.type
_entity_poly.pdbx_seq_one_letter_code
_entity_poly.pdbx_strand_id
1 'polypeptide(L)'
;MSGGAPSPFRPSGASLGLIGREMTRLYQLPDRFLGRALIDLARSAITVDPDLGGDPRKRGYESLLIRSVLPRLALALGETGLTALEAAGARAAPEPGPELRTLVGTCLNNAAFRPFVAQPDPQLRALTLGFANGSPVTIGLDRVCPPTFASDDWVARHIREVSRARFGTERFSAWEPAMQDYPGRGRFSFKRRPEVPAEPVEAADESPCP
;
A
#
# COMPACT_ATOMS: atom_id res chain seq x y z
N MET A 1 31.42 3.82 26.28
CA MET A 1 31.03 4.04 24.87
C MET A 1 29.58 3.60 24.74
N SER A 2 28.62 4.52 24.83
CA SER A 2 27.20 4.20 24.75
C SER A 2 26.72 4.37 23.32
N GLY A 3 26.41 3.25 22.66
CA GLY A 3 25.82 3.21 21.32
C GLY A 3 24.41 3.74 21.35
N GLY A 4 24.20 4.92 20.74
CA GLY A 4 22.87 5.46 20.49
C GLY A 4 22.15 4.60 19.45
N ALA A 5 20.96 4.12 19.79
CA ALA A 5 20.07 3.43 18.86
C ALA A 5 19.74 4.37 17.68
N PRO A 6 19.68 3.85 16.43
CA PRO A 6 19.33 4.66 15.27
C PRO A 6 17.88 5.18 15.42
N SER A 7 17.75 6.50 15.41
CA SER A 7 16.47 7.21 15.44
C SER A 7 15.59 6.78 14.25
N PRO A 8 14.29 6.52 14.43
CA PRO A 8 13.39 6.23 13.32
C PRO A 8 13.31 7.45 12.41
N PHE A 9 13.81 7.28 11.18
CA PHE A 9 13.83 8.29 10.13
C PHE A 9 12.44 8.89 9.94
N ARG A 10 12.23 10.13 10.41
CA ARG A 10 11.02 10.90 10.08
C ARG A 10 11.21 11.46 8.68
N PRO A 11 10.42 11.03 7.67
CA PRO A 11 10.49 11.65 6.36
C PRO A 11 10.16 13.15 6.50
N SER A 12 11.03 14.01 5.98
CA SER A 12 10.76 15.45 5.96
C SER A 12 9.48 15.73 5.17
N GLY A 13 8.73 16.77 5.56
CA GLY A 13 7.48 17.16 4.87
C GLY A 13 7.68 17.50 3.39
N ALA A 14 8.90 17.82 2.97
CA ALA A 14 9.27 18.02 1.56
C ALA A 14 9.24 16.70 0.75
N SER A 15 9.62 15.57 1.36
CA SER A 15 9.58 14.26 0.68
C SER A 15 8.15 13.77 0.44
N LEU A 16 7.23 14.08 1.34
CA LEU A 16 5.81 13.74 1.18
C LEU A 16 5.15 14.54 0.05
N GLY A 17 5.51 15.83 -0.11
CA GLY A 17 5.01 16.65 -1.21
C GLY A 17 5.52 16.21 -2.59
N LEU A 18 6.75 15.70 -2.67
CA LEU A 18 7.30 15.13 -3.90
C LEU A 18 6.60 13.83 -4.29
N ILE A 19 6.40 12.93 -3.33
CA ILE A 19 5.69 11.67 -3.54
C ILE A 19 4.24 11.95 -3.97
N GLY A 20 3.55 12.90 -3.32
CA GLY A 20 2.17 13.25 -3.67
C GLY A 20 2.04 13.73 -5.13
N ARG A 21 2.93 14.62 -5.59
CA ARG A 21 2.98 15.08 -6.98
C ARG A 21 3.23 13.94 -7.96
N GLU A 22 4.14 13.04 -7.62
CA GLU A 22 4.45 11.89 -8.47
C GLU A 22 3.25 10.94 -8.58
N MET A 23 2.53 10.68 -7.48
CA MET A 23 1.33 9.84 -7.53
C MET A 23 0.21 10.48 -8.36
N THR A 24 0.04 11.80 -8.25
CA THR A 24 -0.90 12.54 -9.12
C THR A 24 -0.51 12.45 -10.59
N ARG A 25 0.79 12.57 -10.90
CA ARG A 25 1.31 12.39 -12.27
C ARG A 25 0.99 10.99 -12.79
N LEU A 26 1.28 9.95 -12.01
CA LEU A 26 1.02 8.55 -12.37
C LEU A 26 -0.48 8.30 -12.57
N TYR A 27 -1.32 8.86 -11.71
CA TYR A 27 -2.78 8.79 -11.83
C TYR A 27 -3.33 9.42 -13.11
N GLN A 28 -2.63 10.39 -13.68
CA GLN A 28 -3.04 11.07 -14.92
C GLN A 28 -2.47 10.42 -16.19
N LEU A 29 -1.54 9.46 -16.08
CA LEU A 29 -0.99 8.78 -17.25
C LEU A 29 -2.08 7.99 -17.99
N PRO A 30 -2.08 7.92 -19.33
CA PRO A 30 -2.91 6.96 -20.05
C PRO A 30 -2.51 5.51 -19.69
N ASP A 31 -3.44 4.57 -19.83
CA ASP A 31 -3.29 3.19 -19.31
C ASP A 31 -1.99 2.52 -19.72
N ARG A 32 -1.68 2.50 -21.02
CA ARG A 32 -0.44 1.92 -21.52
C ARG A 32 0.81 2.53 -20.85
N PHE A 33 0.84 3.84 -20.66
CA PHE A 33 1.99 4.52 -20.04
C PHE A 33 2.06 4.28 -18.53
N LEU A 34 0.92 4.12 -17.87
CA LEU A 34 0.89 3.64 -16.48
C LEU A 34 1.45 2.20 -16.40
N GLY A 35 1.04 1.32 -17.32
CA GLY A 35 1.57 -0.03 -17.43
C GLY A 35 3.08 -0.06 -17.63
N ARG A 36 3.61 0.80 -18.52
CA ARG A 36 5.05 1.02 -18.68
C ARG A 36 5.73 1.40 -17.37
N ALA A 37 5.19 2.42 -16.70
CA ALA A 37 5.76 2.93 -15.45
C ALA A 37 5.80 1.85 -14.35
N LEU A 38 4.79 0.98 -14.28
CA LEU A 38 4.77 -0.14 -13.32
C LEU A 38 5.88 -1.16 -13.59
N ILE A 39 6.14 -1.48 -14.87
CA ILE A 39 7.22 -2.40 -15.24
C ILE A 39 8.59 -1.79 -15.03
N ASP A 40 8.76 -0.51 -15.39
CA ASP A 40 10.02 0.18 -15.15
C ASP A 40 10.34 0.26 -13.65
N LEU A 41 9.31 0.46 -12.82
CA LEU A 41 9.43 0.38 -11.36
C LEU A 41 9.85 -1.02 -10.88
N ALA A 42 9.27 -2.08 -11.46
CA ALA A 42 9.64 -3.46 -11.16
C ALA A 42 11.11 -3.75 -11.53
N ARG A 43 11.55 -3.32 -12.71
CA ARG A 43 12.93 -3.49 -13.20
C ARG A 43 13.94 -2.72 -12.36
N SER A 44 13.61 -1.48 -11.99
CA SER A 44 14.44 -0.68 -11.08
C SER A 44 14.56 -1.35 -9.71
N ALA A 45 13.46 -1.90 -9.18
CA ALA A 45 13.48 -2.63 -7.92
C ALA A 45 14.39 -3.86 -7.98
N ILE A 46 14.36 -4.63 -9.08
CA ILE A 46 15.25 -5.79 -9.29
C ILE A 46 16.71 -5.36 -9.44
N THR A 47 16.97 -4.22 -10.10
CA THR A 47 18.34 -3.70 -10.22
C THR A 47 18.95 -3.41 -8.85
N VAL A 48 18.13 -2.92 -7.92
CA VAL A 48 18.57 -2.54 -6.57
C VAL A 48 18.58 -3.73 -5.60
N ASP A 49 17.62 -4.63 -5.69
CA ASP A 49 17.56 -5.89 -4.95
C ASP A 49 17.31 -7.05 -5.93
N PRO A 50 18.38 -7.66 -6.47
CA PRO A 50 18.27 -8.74 -7.46
C PRO A 50 17.47 -9.96 -6.97
N ASP A 51 17.38 -10.19 -5.66
CA ASP A 51 16.61 -11.29 -5.09
C ASP A 51 15.11 -11.14 -5.33
N LEU A 52 14.62 -9.93 -5.59
CA LEU A 52 13.23 -9.69 -5.99
C LEU A 52 12.90 -10.34 -7.34
N GLY A 53 13.90 -10.47 -8.23
CA GLY A 53 13.80 -11.21 -9.48
C GLY A 53 13.85 -12.74 -9.30
N GLY A 54 14.14 -13.22 -8.09
CA GLY A 54 14.23 -14.63 -7.71
C GLY A 54 12.87 -15.32 -7.51
N ASP A 55 12.88 -16.55 -7.00
CA ASP A 55 11.65 -17.33 -6.76
C ASP A 55 10.77 -16.69 -5.66
N PRO A 56 9.48 -16.38 -5.94
CA PRO A 56 8.55 -15.86 -4.94
C PRO A 56 8.42 -16.73 -3.69
N ARG A 57 8.65 -18.04 -3.78
CA ARG A 57 8.61 -18.94 -2.61
C ARG A 57 9.74 -18.67 -1.61
N LYS A 58 10.84 -18.08 -2.06
CA LYS A 58 12.01 -17.76 -1.24
C LYS A 58 11.96 -16.36 -0.65
N ARG A 59 11.43 -15.40 -1.42
CA ARG A 59 11.41 -13.99 -1.03
C ARG A 59 10.04 -13.47 -0.59
N GLY A 60 8.98 -14.24 -0.81
CA GLY A 60 7.64 -13.94 -0.34
C GLY A 60 6.89 -12.96 -1.24
N TYR A 61 6.15 -12.07 -0.59
CA TYR A 61 5.15 -11.22 -1.24
C TYR A 61 5.74 -10.10 -2.10
N GLU A 62 6.93 -9.64 -1.77
CA GLU A 62 7.68 -8.63 -2.53
C GLU A 62 8.02 -9.17 -3.92
N SER A 63 8.62 -10.36 -3.98
CA SER A 63 8.94 -10.99 -5.26
C SER A 63 7.69 -11.39 -6.03
N LEU A 64 6.63 -11.83 -5.35
CA LEU A 64 5.34 -12.10 -5.99
C LEU A 64 4.76 -10.82 -6.65
N LEU A 65 4.84 -9.68 -5.94
CA LEU A 65 4.40 -8.39 -6.45
C LEU A 65 5.22 -7.98 -7.69
N ILE A 66 6.55 -8.01 -7.57
CA ILE A 66 7.48 -7.55 -8.61
C ILE A 66 7.43 -8.44 -9.86
N ARG A 67 7.36 -9.77 -9.69
CA ARG A 67 7.48 -10.72 -10.80
C ARG A 67 6.16 -11.10 -11.45
N SER A 68 5.06 -11.05 -10.71
CA SER A 68 3.77 -11.57 -11.21
C SER A 68 2.72 -10.49 -11.26
N VAL A 69 2.51 -9.75 -10.17
CA VAL A 69 1.45 -8.74 -10.09
C VAL A 69 1.73 -7.54 -10.98
N LEU A 70 2.91 -6.91 -10.87
CA LEU A 70 3.24 -5.74 -11.69
C LEU A 70 3.22 -6.03 -13.20
N PRO A 71 3.81 -7.15 -13.69
CA PRO A 71 3.67 -7.53 -15.09
C PRO A 71 2.25 -7.83 -15.52
N ARG A 72 1.43 -8.46 -14.67
CA ARG A 72 0.02 -8.70 -14.93
C ARG A 72 -0.77 -7.41 -15.09
N LEU A 73 -0.58 -6.45 -14.18
CA LEU A 73 -1.21 -5.13 -14.26
C LEU A 73 -0.78 -4.39 -15.52
N ALA A 74 0.52 -4.38 -15.83
CA ALA A 74 1.03 -3.72 -17.01
C ALA A 74 0.48 -4.31 -18.31
N LEU A 75 0.43 -5.64 -18.41
CA LEU A 75 -0.17 -6.33 -19.55
C LEU A 75 -1.64 -5.96 -19.73
N ALA A 76 -2.42 -5.98 -18.63
CA ALA A 76 -3.85 -5.63 -18.66
C ALA A 76 -4.10 -4.15 -19.00
N LEU A 77 -3.15 -3.26 -18.68
CA LEU A 77 -3.15 -1.84 -19.08
C LEU A 77 -2.71 -1.62 -20.54
N GLY A 78 -2.39 -2.68 -21.29
CA GLY A 78 -1.99 -2.61 -22.69
C GLY A 78 -0.50 -2.38 -22.93
N GLU A 79 0.36 -2.59 -21.94
CA GLU A 79 1.80 -2.59 -22.15
C GLU A 79 2.26 -3.85 -22.89
N THR A 80 3.06 -3.67 -23.94
CA THR A 80 3.51 -4.74 -24.84
C THR A 80 5.02 -5.01 -24.75
N GLY A 81 5.81 -4.08 -24.21
CA GLY A 81 7.27 -4.21 -24.08
C GLY A 81 7.72 -5.00 -22.86
N LEU A 82 7.06 -6.12 -22.60
CA LEU A 82 7.40 -7.10 -21.57
C LEU A 82 8.47 -8.06 -22.11
N THR A 83 9.44 -8.40 -21.27
CA THR A 83 10.38 -9.50 -21.57
C THR A 83 9.66 -10.84 -21.49
N ALA A 84 10.26 -11.90 -22.03
CA ALA A 84 9.70 -13.24 -21.94
C ALA A 84 9.45 -13.68 -20.48
N LEU A 85 10.35 -13.31 -19.56
CA LEU A 85 10.23 -13.63 -18.14
C LEU A 85 9.08 -12.85 -17.47
N GLU A 86 8.94 -11.56 -17.79
CA GLU A 86 7.84 -10.72 -17.28
C GLU A 86 6.49 -11.21 -17.81
N ALA A 87 6.42 -11.58 -19.09
CA ALA A 87 5.20 -12.14 -19.69
C ALA A 87 4.83 -13.50 -19.07
N ALA A 88 5.82 -14.34 -18.74
CA ALA A 88 5.57 -15.60 -18.03
C ALA A 88 5.05 -15.34 -16.60
N GLY A 89 5.65 -14.38 -15.90
CA GLY A 89 5.20 -13.96 -14.57
C GLY A 89 3.78 -13.38 -14.58
N ALA A 90 3.45 -12.55 -15.57
CA ALA A 90 2.10 -12.03 -15.76
C ALA A 90 1.07 -13.16 -15.85
N ARG A 91 1.33 -14.20 -16.66
CA ARG A 91 0.45 -15.36 -16.83
C ARG A 91 0.28 -16.20 -15.56
N ALA A 92 1.25 -16.15 -14.64
CA ALA A 92 1.16 -16.86 -13.37
C ALA A 92 0.24 -16.17 -12.35
N ALA A 93 -0.01 -14.87 -12.50
CA ALA A 93 -1.01 -14.15 -11.70
C ALA A 93 -2.43 -14.36 -12.27
N PRO A 94 -3.50 -14.21 -11.45
CA PRO A 94 -4.88 -14.26 -11.92
C PRO A 94 -5.19 -13.20 -12.98
N GLU A 95 -6.20 -13.47 -13.81
CA GLU A 95 -6.78 -12.48 -14.72
C GLU A 95 -7.39 -11.30 -13.94
N PRO A 96 -7.56 -10.12 -14.57
CA PRO A 96 -8.22 -8.98 -13.94
C PRO A 96 -9.61 -9.35 -13.40
N GLY A 97 -9.78 -9.19 -12.09
CA GLY A 97 -10.97 -9.63 -11.37
C GLY A 97 -10.76 -9.61 -9.85
N PRO A 98 -11.74 -10.13 -9.09
CA PRO A 98 -11.67 -10.19 -7.63
C PRO A 98 -10.41 -10.88 -7.10
N GLU A 99 -9.99 -11.98 -7.74
CA GLU A 99 -8.82 -12.76 -7.33
C GLU A 99 -7.53 -11.95 -7.46
N LEU A 100 -7.40 -11.15 -8.51
CA LEU A 100 -6.25 -10.26 -8.68
C LEU A 100 -6.25 -9.16 -7.61
N ARG A 101 -7.42 -8.58 -7.29
CA ARG A 101 -7.53 -7.57 -6.22
C ARG A 101 -7.14 -8.15 -4.87
N THR A 102 -7.61 -9.36 -4.54
CA THR A 102 -7.21 -10.08 -3.33
C THR A 102 -5.69 -10.29 -3.31
N LEU A 103 -5.11 -10.81 -4.38
CA LEU A 103 -3.67 -11.04 -4.48
C LEU A 103 -2.86 -9.75 -4.28
N VAL A 104 -3.26 -8.66 -4.95
CA VAL A 104 -2.59 -7.35 -4.82
C VAL A 104 -2.70 -6.82 -3.39
N GLY A 105 -3.88 -6.92 -2.78
CA GLY A 105 -4.10 -6.56 -1.39
C GLY A 105 -3.19 -7.35 -0.44
N THR A 106 -3.14 -8.67 -0.59
CA THR A 106 -2.25 -9.55 0.18
C THR A 106 -0.79 -9.17 -0.03
N CYS A 107 -0.35 -8.94 -1.27
CA CYS A 107 1.02 -8.55 -1.56
C CYS A 107 1.39 -7.24 -0.88
N LEU A 108 0.62 -6.18 -1.07
CA LEU A 108 0.92 -4.86 -0.50
C LEU A 108 0.81 -4.83 1.03
N ASN A 109 -0.06 -5.64 1.64
CA ASN A 109 -0.17 -5.71 3.10
C ASN A 109 1.03 -6.41 3.76
N ASN A 110 1.62 -7.38 3.06
CA ASN A 110 2.68 -8.22 3.62
C ASN A 110 4.07 -7.91 3.06
N ALA A 111 4.16 -7.15 1.96
CA ALA A 111 5.42 -6.73 1.37
C ALA A 111 6.14 -5.77 2.33
N ALA A 112 7.22 -6.25 2.91
CA ALA A 112 8.14 -5.47 3.71
C ALA A 112 9.27 -5.01 2.79
N PHE A 113 9.00 -3.98 1.98
CA PHE A 113 10.00 -3.26 1.16
C PHE A 113 11.00 -2.45 2.02
N ARG A 114 11.54 -3.09 3.07
CA ARG A 114 12.51 -2.52 4.02
C ARG A 114 13.72 -1.87 3.34
N PRO A 115 14.30 -2.44 2.27
CA PRO A 115 15.40 -1.79 1.56
C PRO A 115 15.01 -0.42 0.98
N PHE A 116 13.77 -0.26 0.52
CA PHE A 116 13.30 0.96 -0.16
C PHE A 116 12.91 2.08 0.81
N VAL A 117 12.60 1.75 2.07
CA VAL A 117 12.34 2.77 3.10
C VAL A 117 13.57 3.65 3.36
N ALA A 118 14.76 3.07 3.26
CA ALA A 118 16.04 3.75 3.50
C ALA A 118 16.65 4.38 2.24
N GLN A 119 16.03 4.21 1.06
CA GLN A 119 16.62 4.65 -0.20
C GLN A 119 16.32 6.10 -0.55
N PRO A 120 17.27 6.78 -1.23
CA PRO A 120 17.06 8.13 -1.71
C PRO A 120 16.14 8.21 -2.94
N ASP A 121 15.95 7.10 -3.68
CA ASP A 121 15.13 7.09 -4.90
C ASP A 121 13.63 7.22 -4.57
N PRO A 122 12.99 8.36 -4.89
CA PRO A 122 11.58 8.58 -4.61
C PRO A 122 10.65 7.66 -5.41
N GLN A 123 11.07 7.14 -6.57
CA GLN A 123 10.27 6.24 -7.38
C GLN A 123 10.14 4.87 -6.70
N LEU A 124 11.23 4.31 -6.21
CA LEU A 124 11.22 3.03 -5.49
C LEU A 124 10.50 3.13 -4.15
N ARG A 125 10.57 4.31 -3.49
CA ARG A 125 9.75 4.57 -2.29
C ARG A 125 8.25 4.47 -2.57
N ALA A 126 7.79 4.68 -3.80
CA ALA A 126 6.37 4.54 -4.14
C ALA A 126 5.84 3.10 -3.93
N LEU A 127 6.69 2.07 -4.05
CA LEU A 127 6.31 0.68 -3.76
C LEU A 127 5.99 0.45 -2.27
N THR A 128 6.49 1.33 -1.39
CA THR A 128 6.25 1.24 0.06
C THR A 128 4.97 1.95 0.51
N LEU A 129 4.27 2.62 -0.40
CA LEU A 129 3.05 3.35 -0.08
C LEU A 129 1.89 2.38 0.16
N GLY A 130 1.18 2.59 1.27
CA GLY A 130 -0.09 1.91 1.54
C GLY A 130 -1.19 2.36 0.58
N PHE A 131 -2.26 1.56 0.48
CA PHE A 131 -3.36 1.70 -0.48
C PHE A 131 -3.90 3.13 -0.57
N ALA A 132 -4.25 3.71 0.59
CA ALA A 132 -4.89 5.03 0.67
C ALA A 132 -3.93 6.23 0.50
N ASN A 133 -2.63 5.96 0.27
CA ASN A 133 -1.61 6.97 0.00
C ASN A 133 -1.20 7.00 -1.48
N GLY A 134 -1.92 6.26 -2.34
CA GLY A 134 -1.76 6.36 -3.78
C GLY A 134 -0.68 5.49 -4.34
N SER A 135 -0.53 4.27 -3.82
CA SER A 135 0.41 3.30 -4.39
C SER A 135 0.19 3.18 -5.91
N PRO A 136 1.25 3.23 -6.73
CA PRO A 136 1.11 3.07 -8.17
C PRO A 136 0.44 1.74 -8.53
N VAL A 137 0.67 0.72 -7.71
CA VAL A 137 0.05 -0.60 -7.83
C VAL A 137 -1.46 -0.52 -7.68
N THR A 138 -1.97 0.22 -6.69
CA THR A 138 -3.41 0.37 -6.49
C THR A 138 -4.06 1.21 -7.58
N ILE A 139 -3.36 2.23 -8.08
CA ILE A 139 -3.85 3.02 -9.24
C ILE A 139 -4.01 2.10 -10.45
N GLY A 140 -3.00 1.28 -10.76
CA GLY A 140 -3.07 0.31 -11.85
C GLY A 140 -4.19 -0.72 -11.64
N LEU A 141 -4.32 -1.24 -10.42
CA LEU A 141 -5.36 -2.20 -10.05
C LEU A 141 -6.77 -1.63 -10.26
N ASP A 142 -7.03 -0.41 -9.81
CA ASP A 142 -8.33 0.23 -9.90
C ASP A 142 -8.75 0.54 -11.34
N ARG A 143 -7.78 0.67 -12.28
CA ARG A 143 -8.09 0.82 -13.70
C ARG A 143 -8.42 -0.48 -14.39
N VAL A 144 -7.69 -1.56 -14.10
CA VAL A 144 -7.91 -2.85 -14.76
C VAL A 144 -9.07 -3.63 -14.14
N CYS A 145 -9.31 -3.44 -12.85
CA CYS A 145 -10.38 -4.09 -12.10
C CYS A 145 -10.98 -3.10 -11.11
N PRO A 146 -11.86 -2.18 -11.56
CA PRO A 146 -12.45 -1.17 -10.70
C PRO A 146 -13.16 -1.78 -9.48
N PRO A 147 -13.01 -1.19 -8.28
CA PRO A 147 -13.70 -1.69 -7.10
C PRO A 147 -15.20 -1.43 -7.20
N THR A 148 -16.01 -2.40 -6.79
CA THR A 148 -17.44 -2.21 -6.62
C THR A 148 -17.76 -2.04 -5.14
N PHE A 149 -18.69 -1.14 -4.81
CA PHE A 149 -19.08 -0.90 -3.41
C PHE A 149 -19.66 -2.14 -2.72
N ALA A 150 -20.24 -3.07 -3.48
CA ALA A 150 -20.81 -4.32 -2.98
C ALA A 150 -19.77 -5.44 -2.79
N SER A 151 -18.56 -5.30 -3.31
CA SER A 151 -17.53 -6.36 -3.20
C SER A 151 -16.88 -6.41 -1.82
N ASP A 152 -16.57 -7.63 -1.36
CA ASP A 152 -15.68 -7.90 -0.21
C ASP A 152 -14.20 -7.67 -0.60
N ASP A 153 -13.94 -6.53 -1.25
CA ASP A 153 -12.61 -6.11 -1.60
C ASP A 153 -11.96 -5.43 -0.40
N TRP A 154 -10.97 -6.11 0.16
CA TRP A 154 -10.20 -5.60 1.29
C TRP A 154 -9.44 -4.31 0.97
N VAL A 155 -8.96 -4.12 -0.28
CA VAL A 155 -8.27 -2.89 -0.70
C VAL A 155 -9.25 -1.71 -0.68
N ALA A 156 -10.40 -1.85 -1.36
CA ALA A 156 -11.42 -0.80 -1.37
C ALA A 156 -12.02 -0.56 0.01
N ARG A 157 -12.19 -1.59 0.85
CA ARG A 157 -12.60 -1.43 2.26
C ARG A 157 -11.62 -0.53 2.99
N HIS A 158 -10.32 -0.79 2.89
CA HIS A 158 -9.32 0.03 3.55
C HIS A 158 -9.29 1.47 3.03
N ILE A 159 -9.46 1.67 1.72
CA ILE A 159 -9.58 3.02 1.13
C ILE A 159 -10.82 3.75 1.67
N ARG A 160 -11.98 3.08 1.77
CA ARG A 160 -13.21 3.64 2.35
C ARG A 160 -13.04 3.99 3.82
N GLU A 161 -12.39 3.14 4.61
CA GLU A 161 -12.08 3.41 6.02
C GLU A 161 -11.23 4.67 6.17
N VAL A 162 -10.18 4.80 5.34
CA VAL A 162 -9.33 6.00 5.35
C VAL A 162 -10.07 7.22 4.82
N SER A 163 -10.92 7.08 3.80
CA SER A 163 -11.80 8.14 3.32
C SER A 163 -12.71 8.62 4.44
N ARG A 164 -13.34 7.70 5.18
CA ARG A 164 -14.21 8.03 6.32
C ARG A 164 -13.44 8.74 7.42
N ALA A 165 -12.23 8.25 7.74
CA ALA A 165 -11.38 8.87 8.75
C ALA A 165 -10.92 10.28 8.36
N ARG A 166 -10.58 10.50 7.08
CA ARG A 166 -10.12 11.80 6.57
C ARG A 166 -11.29 12.76 6.33
N PHE A 167 -12.38 12.33 5.71
CA PHE A 167 -13.40 13.25 5.21
C PHE A 167 -14.74 13.14 5.93
N GLY A 168 -14.82 12.32 6.99
CA GLY A 168 -16.07 12.03 7.71
C GLY A 168 -17.06 11.18 6.91
N THR A 169 -16.73 10.80 5.67
CA THR A 169 -17.62 10.11 4.73
C THR A 169 -16.85 9.10 3.86
N GLU A 170 -17.52 8.05 3.40
CA GLU A 170 -16.97 7.06 2.46
C GLU A 170 -17.02 7.56 1.01
N ARG A 171 -16.46 8.74 0.77
CA ARG A 171 -16.45 9.36 -0.56
C ARG A 171 -15.67 8.55 -1.60
N PHE A 172 -14.63 7.82 -1.18
CA PHE A 172 -13.71 7.13 -2.09
C PHE A 172 -13.69 5.62 -1.86
N SER A 173 -13.83 4.83 -2.93
CA SER A 173 -13.63 3.38 -2.96
C SER A 173 -12.37 2.95 -3.73
N ALA A 174 -11.80 3.88 -4.50
CA ALA A 174 -10.53 3.78 -5.21
C ALA A 174 -9.66 4.98 -4.80
N TRP A 175 -8.35 4.88 -4.99
CA TRP A 175 -7.51 6.03 -4.68
C TRP A 175 -7.68 7.14 -5.72
N GLU A 176 -7.82 8.38 -5.26
CA GLU A 176 -7.87 9.57 -6.10
C GLU A 176 -6.92 10.65 -5.57
N PRO A 177 -6.40 11.56 -6.42
CA PRO A 177 -5.56 12.68 -5.98
C PRO A 177 -6.20 13.52 -4.87
N ALA A 178 -7.53 13.69 -4.89
CA ALA A 178 -8.28 14.41 -3.85
C ALA A 178 -8.12 13.80 -2.45
N MET A 179 -7.74 12.52 -2.33
CA MET A 179 -7.43 11.89 -1.04
C MET A 179 -6.16 12.46 -0.38
N GLN A 180 -5.31 13.17 -1.13
CA GLN A 180 -4.14 13.87 -0.60
C GLN A 180 -4.49 15.21 0.07
N ASP A 181 -5.60 15.83 -0.32
CA ASP A 181 -6.03 17.17 0.13
C ASP A 181 -6.70 17.16 1.51
N TYR A 182 -6.40 16.16 2.33
CA TYR A 182 -6.98 16.04 3.66
C TYR A 182 -6.55 17.22 4.55
N PRO A 183 -7.50 18.04 5.07
CA PRO A 183 -7.18 19.22 5.89
C PRO A 183 -6.52 18.89 7.24
N GLY A 184 -6.55 17.63 7.71
CA GLY A 184 -5.97 17.26 9.00
C GLY A 184 -4.47 16.98 9.02
N ARG A 185 -3.66 17.87 8.43
CA ARG A 185 -2.25 18.05 8.88
C ARG A 185 -2.13 18.50 10.35
N GLY A 186 -3.23 18.53 11.10
CA GLY A 186 -3.26 18.52 12.56
C GLY A 186 -3.53 17.11 13.08
N ARG A 187 -2.47 16.42 13.52
CA ARG A 187 -2.44 15.25 14.42
C ARG A 187 -3.78 14.51 14.61
N PHE A 188 -3.91 13.33 14.00
CA PHE A 188 -4.68 12.29 14.67
C PHE A 188 -3.88 11.82 15.89
N SER A 189 -4.17 12.40 17.05
CA SER A 189 -4.15 11.59 18.26
C SER A 189 -5.13 10.46 18.00
N PHE A 190 -4.62 9.23 17.90
CA PHE A 190 -5.45 8.08 18.22
C PHE A 190 -6.03 8.42 19.59
N LYS A 191 -7.32 8.77 19.66
CA LYS A 191 -8.02 8.73 20.93
C LYS A 191 -7.87 7.28 21.36
N ARG A 192 -6.98 7.04 22.33
CA ARG A 192 -6.97 5.78 23.07
C ARG A 192 -8.43 5.48 23.35
N ARG A 193 -8.82 4.23 23.04
CA ARG A 193 -10.08 3.66 23.52
C ARG A 193 -10.27 4.17 24.95
N PRO A 194 -11.40 4.83 25.30
CA PRO A 194 -11.61 5.28 26.67
C PRO A 194 -11.32 4.08 27.57
N GLU A 195 -10.31 4.21 28.43
CA GLU A 195 -10.05 3.24 29.48
C GLU A 195 -11.37 3.11 30.23
N VAL A 196 -11.97 1.92 30.15
CA VAL A 196 -13.10 1.58 31.00
C VAL A 196 -12.57 1.80 32.42
N PRO A 197 -13.14 2.72 33.22
CA PRO A 197 -12.70 2.91 34.58
C PRO A 197 -12.83 1.55 35.28
N ALA A 198 -11.72 1.06 35.83
CA ALA A 198 -11.74 -0.14 36.63
C ALA A 198 -12.79 0.09 37.73
N GLU A 199 -13.82 -0.76 37.76
CA GLU A 199 -14.78 -0.74 38.84
C GLU A 199 -14.00 -0.92 40.15
N PRO A 200 -14.27 -0.10 41.18
CA PRO A 200 -13.66 -0.29 42.47
C PRO A 200 -14.07 -1.68 42.97
N VAL A 201 -13.08 -2.53 43.18
CA VAL A 201 -13.26 -3.79 43.91
C VAL A 201 -13.77 -3.40 45.29
N GLU A 202 -15.06 -3.63 45.55
CA GLU A 202 -15.64 -3.52 46.87
C GLU A 202 -14.77 -4.36 47.82
N ALA A 203 -14.17 -3.67 48.79
CA ALA A 203 -13.48 -4.32 49.89
C ALA A 203 -14.50 -5.21 50.59
N ALA A 204 -14.21 -6.51 50.64
CA ALA A 204 -14.98 -7.46 51.42
C ALA A 204 -15.09 -6.95 52.86
N ASP A 205 -16.32 -6.68 53.26
CA ASP A 205 -16.72 -6.33 54.62
C ASP A 205 -16.57 -7.59 55.49
N GLU A 206 -15.37 -7.81 56.02
CA GLU A 206 -15.18 -8.71 57.15
C GLU A 206 -15.65 -7.98 58.42
N SER A 207 -16.93 -8.14 58.76
CA SER A 207 -17.36 -8.10 60.15
C SER A 207 -18.51 -9.06 60.43
N PRO A 208 -18.46 -9.80 61.55
CA PRO A 208 -19.33 -10.94 61.81
C PRO A 208 -20.68 -10.48 62.38
N CYS A 209 -21.76 -11.08 61.88
CA CYS A 209 -23.09 -11.01 62.50
C CYS A 209 -23.17 -11.92 63.75
N PRO A 210 -24.13 -11.66 64.66
CA PRO A 210 -23.98 -11.67 66.12
C PRO A 210 -23.85 -13.04 66.80
#